data_AF-A0A7R9ZJH3-F1
#
_entry.id   AF-A0A7R9ZJH3-F1
#
_cell.length_a   1.000
_cell.length_b   1.000
_cell.length_c   1.000
_cell.angle_alpha   90.00
_cell.angle_beta   90.00
_cell.angle_gamma   90.00
#
_symmetry.space_group_name_H-M   'P 1'
#
loop_
_entity.id
_entity.type
_entity.pdbx_description
1 polymer ?
#
loop_
_entity_poly.entity_id
_entity_poly.type
_entity_poly.pdbx_seq_one_letter_code
_entity_poly.pdbx_strand_id
1 'polypeptide(L)'
;MCGPTTKTDDATSVPYEKSEAFQLITYTEEELEAMRKVKAALMEEHGVEESRIGLCFLAMNTINSKLRVEEATKKYKKLLDIMADCGVPEGIDDDLWKPEAAYQLYPYKPAGVDNNGLSVLWIKGGNKVPLDEERHHVQAALMFFMAVHADHKSLKNGITFVIDSSQKPEGPKIGNEKKMQKIYQSFPLRPQAIRIAGASGVMRVIINTTIKVASVFTKQKILDRIQFVTIEDAKKAMPAHSVPKYVGGEGGGHSTIEEWVKGRLSLFTKPEL
;
A
#
# COMPACT_ATOMS: atom_id res chain seq x y z
N MET A 1 -47.45 -8.84 -34.07
CA MET A 1 -46.15 -9.54 -33.91
C MET A 1 -45.06 -8.49 -34.05
N CYS A 2 -44.57 -7.94 -32.94
CA CYS A 2 -43.41 -7.05 -32.91
C CYS A 2 -42.34 -7.77 -32.10
N GLY A 3 -41.27 -8.20 -32.75
CA GLY A 3 -40.14 -8.85 -32.10
C GLY A 3 -39.28 -7.84 -31.33
N PRO A 4 -38.64 -8.25 -30.23
CA PRO A 4 -37.71 -7.39 -29.51
C PRO A 4 -36.34 -7.40 -30.19
N THR A 5 -35.84 -6.21 -30.55
CA THR A 5 -34.46 -5.99 -30.99
C THR A 5 -33.55 -6.01 -29.76
N THR A 6 -32.87 -7.12 -29.54
CA THR A 6 -31.75 -7.23 -28.62
C THR A 6 -30.58 -6.42 -29.17
N LYS A 7 -30.30 -5.26 -28.57
CA LYS A 7 -29.00 -4.61 -28.70
C LYS A 7 -28.01 -5.41 -27.85
N THR A 8 -27.10 -6.11 -28.51
CA THR A 8 -25.87 -6.61 -27.92
C THR A 8 -24.96 -5.42 -27.71
N ASP A 9 -24.86 -4.94 -26.48
CA ASP A 9 -23.80 -4.04 -26.06
C ASP A 9 -22.49 -4.86 -26.07
N ASP A 10 -21.77 -4.77 -27.19
CA ASP A 10 -20.38 -5.18 -27.27
C ASP A 10 -19.60 -4.28 -26.30
N ALA A 11 -19.37 -4.78 -25.10
CA ALA A 11 -18.40 -4.23 -24.16
C ALA A 11 -17.00 -4.48 -24.73
N THR A 12 -16.63 -3.71 -25.76
CA THR A 12 -15.24 -3.54 -26.16
C THR A 12 -14.54 -2.92 -24.97
N SER A 13 -13.91 -3.76 -24.15
CA SER A 13 -12.89 -3.35 -23.19
C SER A 13 -11.90 -2.48 -23.95
N VAL A 14 -11.89 -1.18 -23.67
CA VAL A 14 -10.89 -0.28 -24.21
C VAL A 14 -9.54 -0.86 -23.79
N PRO A 15 -8.69 -1.33 -24.73
CA PRO A 15 -7.36 -1.77 -24.38
C PRO A 15 -6.65 -0.59 -23.74
N TYR A 16 -6.11 -0.78 -22.55
CA TYR A 16 -5.28 0.19 -21.86
C TYR A 16 -4.11 0.59 -22.78
N GLU A 17 -4.32 1.61 -23.61
CA GLU A 17 -3.32 2.19 -24.50
C GLU A 17 -2.26 2.85 -23.62
N LYS A 18 -1.19 2.10 -23.34
CA LYS A 18 0.18 2.58 -23.15
C LYS A 18 0.33 3.92 -22.41
N SER A 19 -0.37 4.14 -21.30
CA SER A 19 0.01 5.22 -20.39
C SER A 19 1.30 4.76 -19.71
N GLU A 20 2.46 5.30 -20.13
CA GLU A 20 3.81 4.96 -19.65
C GLU A 20 3.95 3.51 -19.15
N ALA A 21 4.23 2.58 -20.06
CA ALA A 21 4.40 1.15 -19.76
C ALA A 21 5.07 0.95 -18.40
N PHE A 22 4.32 0.42 -17.42
CA PHE A 22 4.84 0.13 -16.09
C PHE A 22 6.14 -0.64 -16.26
N GLN A 23 7.25 0.00 -15.89
CA GLN A 23 8.56 -0.60 -16.07
C GLN A 23 8.67 -1.77 -15.11
N LEU A 24 8.92 -2.96 -15.68
CA LEU A 24 9.18 -4.16 -14.92
C LEU A 24 10.32 -3.90 -13.94
N ILE A 25 10.22 -4.49 -12.75
CA ILE A 25 11.23 -4.33 -11.74
C ILE A 25 12.50 -5.05 -12.19
N THR A 26 13.60 -4.31 -12.17
CA THR A 26 14.96 -4.80 -12.42
C THR A 26 15.83 -4.42 -11.22
N TYR A 27 16.65 -5.37 -10.80
CA TYR A 27 17.52 -5.24 -9.63
C TYR A 27 18.96 -5.00 -10.07
N THR A 28 19.64 -4.07 -9.42
CA THR A 28 21.09 -3.91 -9.56
C THR A 28 21.84 -4.94 -8.71
N GLU A 29 23.10 -5.20 -9.02
CA GLU A 29 23.95 -6.06 -8.18
C GLU A 29 24.07 -5.54 -6.74
N GLU A 30 24.10 -4.22 -6.55
CA GLU A 30 24.09 -3.61 -5.22
C GLU A 30 22.79 -3.92 -4.45
N GLU A 31 21.65 -3.85 -5.14
CA GLU A 31 20.35 -4.19 -4.57
C GLU A 31 20.27 -5.67 -4.19
N LEU A 32 20.72 -6.57 -5.08
CA LEU A 32 20.76 -8.02 -4.83
C LEU A 32 21.69 -8.37 -3.67
N GLU A 33 22.86 -7.76 -3.62
CA GLU A 33 23.83 -7.96 -2.53
C GLU A 33 23.27 -7.49 -1.18
N ALA A 34 22.58 -6.35 -1.15
CA ALA A 34 21.89 -5.89 0.05
C ALA A 34 20.78 -6.87 0.48
N MET A 35 20.02 -7.43 -0.47
CA MET A 35 18.99 -8.43 -0.17
C MET A 35 19.58 -9.72 0.41
N ARG A 36 20.69 -10.23 -0.14
CA ARG A 36 21.40 -11.40 0.40
C ARG A 36 21.83 -11.16 1.85
N LYS A 37 22.39 -9.99 2.14
CA LYS A 37 22.79 -9.59 3.50
C LYS A 37 21.61 -9.50 4.47
N VAL A 38 20.48 -8.91 4.04
CA VAL A 38 19.27 -8.86 4.87
C VAL A 38 18.72 -10.26 5.13
N LYS A 39 18.67 -11.13 4.12
CA LYS A 39 18.23 -12.53 4.26
C LYS A 39 19.12 -13.29 5.25
N ALA A 40 20.44 -13.22 5.08
CA ALA A 40 21.40 -13.85 5.98
C ALA A 40 21.23 -13.35 7.42
N ALA A 41 21.15 -12.03 7.63
CA ALA A 41 20.94 -11.47 8.97
C ALA A 41 19.61 -11.90 9.61
N LEU A 42 18.52 -12.01 8.83
CA LEU A 42 17.25 -12.54 9.33
C LEU A 42 17.37 -13.98 9.82
N MET A 43 18.10 -14.83 9.09
CA MET A 43 18.28 -16.24 9.42
C MET A 43 19.26 -16.43 10.57
N GLU A 44 20.45 -15.83 10.48
CA GLU A 44 21.58 -16.07 11.39
C GLU A 44 21.44 -15.31 12.71
N GLU A 45 21.04 -14.03 12.67
CA GLU A 45 20.98 -13.18 13.87
C GLU A 45 19.61 -13.24 14.55
N HIS A 46 18.54 -13.45 13.79
CA HIS A 46 17.17 -13.43 14.28
C HIS A 46 16.44 -14.77 14.27
N GLY A 47 17.07 -15.84 13.77
CA GLY A 47 16.49 -17.18 13.74
C GLY A 47 15.21 -17.29 12.92
N VAL A 48 15.04 -16.43 11.91
CA VAL A 48 13.87 -16.49 11.02
C VAL A 48 14.05 -17.64 10.04
N GLU A 49 13.09 -18.56 10.02
CA GLU A 49 13.05 -19.66 9.04
C GLU A 49 12.95 -19.10 7.62
N GLU A 50 13.71 -19.68 6.69
CA GLU A 50 13.76 -19.24 5.30
C GLU A 50 12.39 -19.24 4.60
N SER A 51 11.53 -20.22 4.93
CA SER A 51 10.15 -20.34 4.43
C SER A 51 9.27 -19.13 4.75
N ARG A 52 9.63 -18.35 5.77
CA ARG A 52 8.90 -17.15 6.22
C ARG A 52 9.40 -15.87 5.53
N ILE A 53 10.41 -15.98 4.67
CA ILE A 53 11.09 -14.87 3.99
C ILE A 53 10.75 -14.87 2.50
N GLY A 54 9.63 -14.25 2.15
CA GLY A 54 9.25 -14.00 0.77
C GLY A 54 10.23 -13.07 0.08
N LEU A 55 10.76 -13.46 -1.07
CA LEU A 55 11.78 -12.74 -1.81
C LEU A 55 11.26 -11.43 -2.41
N CYS A 56 10.01 -11.41 -2.87
CA CYS A 56 9.39 -10.17 -3.36
C CYS A 56 9.29 -9.11 -2.26
N PHE A 57 8.85 -9.51 -1.07
CA PHE A 57 8.78 -8.60 0.08
C PHE A 57 10.18 -8.22 0.59
N LEU A 58 11.15 -9.15 0.58
CA LEU A 58 12.54 -8.86 0.92
C LEU A 58 13.12 -7.77 0.03
N ALA A 59 12.94 -7.86 -1.29
CA ALA A 59 13.35 -6.83 -2.23
C ALA A 59 12.74 -5.47 -1.87
N MET A 60 11.43 -5.43 -1.67
CA MET A 60 10.69 -4.23 -1.34
C MET A 60 11.14 -3.59 -0.01
N ASN A 61 11.27 -4.40 1.05
CA ASN A 61 11.73 -3.94 2.35
C ASN A 61 13.17 -3.38 2.30
N THR A 62 14.04 -4.03 1.54
CA THR A 62 15.45 -3.64 1.39
C THR A 62 15.57 -2.33 0.61
N ILE A 63 14.89 -2.21 -0.53
CA ILE A 63 14.90 -1.01 -1.37
C ILE A 63 14.23 0.18 -0.68
N ASN A 64 13.08 -0.02 -0.03
CA ASN A 64 12.41 1.06 0.71
C ASN A 64 13.18 1.50 1.95
N SER A 65 14.03 0.63 2.51
CA SER A 65 14.99 0.98 3.56
C SER A 65 16.27 1.63 3.01
N LYS A 66 16.38 1.81 1.69
CA LYS A 66 17.54 2.37 0.98
C LYS A 66 18.81 1.54 1.18
N LEU A 67 18.68 0.22 1.07
CA LEU A 67 19.77 -0.76 1.17
C LEU A 67 20.51 -0.76 2.52
N ARG A 68 19.95 -0.07 3.53
CA ARG A 68 20.47 -0.10 4.91
C ARG A 68 20.09 -1.42 5.56
N VAL A 69 20.99 -2.39 5.47
CA VAL A 69 20.79 -3.79 5.88
C VAL A 69 20.19 -3.88 7.29
N GLU A 70 20.83 -3.27 8.30
CA GLU A 70 20.34 -3.32 9.69
C GLU A 70 18.92 -2.75 9.85
N GLU A 71 18.61 -1.63 9.18
CA GLU A 71 17.27 -1.02 9.25
C GLU A 71 16.23 -1.91 8.57
N ALA A 72 16.59 -2.51 7.43
CA ALA A 72 15.74 -3.43 6.69
C ALA A 72 15.47 -4.71 7.51
N THR A 73 16.50 -5.35 8.05
CA THR A 73 16.41 -6.55 8.89
C THR A 73 15.50 -6.31 10.09
N LYS A 74 15.72 -5.21 10.83
CA LYS A 74 14.89 -4.85 12.00
C LYS A 74 13.42 -4.65 11.64
N LYS A 75 13.12 -3.98 10.52
CA LYS A 75 11.74 -3.76 10.07
C LYS A 75 11.06 -5.06 9.65
N TYR A 76 11.75 -5.90 8.89
CA TYR A 76 11.22 -7.18 8.45
C TYR A 76 10.90 -8.06 9.66
N LYS A 77 11.85 -8.23 10.59
CA LYS A 77 11.63 -9.03 11.80
C LYS A 77 10.44 -8.50 12.62
N LYS A 78 10.37 -7.17 12.81
CA LYS A 78 9.27 -6.54 13.53
C LYS A 78 7.92 -6.79 12.86
N LEU A 79 7.86 -6.76 11.52
CA LEU A 79 6.64 -7.09 10.79
C LEU A 79 6.25 -8.55 11.02
N LEU A 80 7.18 -9.51 10.91
CA LEU A 80 6.92 -10.93 11.15
C LEU A 80 6.37 -11.19 12.56
N ASP A 81 6.90 -10.50 13.57
CA ASP A 81 6.41 -10.62 14.95
C ASP A 81 4.97 -10.11 15.08
N ILE A 82 4.66 -8.96 14.48
CA ILE A 82 3.30 -8.41 14.49
C ILE A 82 2.34 -9.28 13.67
N MET A 83 2.81 -9.87 12.57
CA MET A 83 2.03 -10.80 11.76
C MET A 83 1.67 -12.05 12.57
N ALA A 84 2.61 -12.61 13.32
CA ALA A 84 2.34 -13.72 14.24
C ALA A 84 1.31 -13.32 15.31
N ASP A 85 1.41 -12.12 15.91
CA ASP A 85 0.43 -11.58 16.86
C ASP A 85 -0.98 -11.39 16.27
N CYS A 86 -1.08 -11.27 14.94
CA CYS A 86 -2.33 -11.16 14.18
C CYS A 86 -2.79 -12.50 13.58
N GLY A 87 -2.18 -13.62 14.00
CA GLY A 87 -2.56 -14.95 13.53
C GLY A 87 -2.00 -15.32 12.16
N VAL A 88 -0.89 -14.72 11.73
CA VAL A 88 -0.16 -15.05 10.48
C VAL A 88 1.29 -15.48 10.80
N PRO A 89 1.50 -16.56 11.58
CA PRO A 89 2.84 -16.99 11.99
C PRO A 89 3.71 -17.49 10.83
N GLU A 90 3.11 -17.98 9.74
CA GLU A 90 3.79 -18.48 8.56
C GLU A 90 4.64 -17.43 7.83
N GLY A 91 4.47 -16.14 8.15
CA GLY A 91 5.27 -15.06 7.58
C GLY A 91 4.77 -14.64 6.20
N ILE A 92 5.72 -14.34 5.31
CA ILE A 92 5.44 -13.82 3.97
C ILE A 92 6.01 -14.80 2.96
N ASP A 93 5.19 -15.30 2.05
CA ASP A 93 5.64 -16.12 0.92
C ASP A 93 5.61 -15.30 -0.39
N ASP A 94 6.08 -15.90 -1.48
CA ASP A 94 6.05 -15.29 -2.82
C ASP A 94 4.72 -15.52 -3.57
N ASP A 95 3.79 -16.30 -3.00
CA ASP A 95 2.43 -16.42 -3.51
C ASP A 95 1.59 -15.25 -3.00
N LEU A 96 1.87 -14.07 -3.57
CA LEU A 96 1.39 -12.80 -3.04
C LEU A 96 -0.14 -12.68 -3.06
N TRP A 97 -0.86 -13.44 -3.89
CA TRP A 97 -2.32 -13.36 -3.96
C TRP A 97 -2.98 -14.35 -3.00
N LYS A 98 -3.65 -13.83 -1.97
CA LYS A 98 -4.40 -14.59 -0.96
C LYS A 98 -5.92 -14.41 -1.17
N PRO A 99 -6.58 -15.24 -2.01
CA PRO A 99 -7.99 -15.06 -2.34
C PRO A 99 -8.91 -15.07 -1.11
N GLU A 100 -8.57 -15.84 -0.09
CA GLU A 100 -9.29 -15.92 1.17
C GLU A 100 -9.32 -14.58 1.90
N ALA A 101 -8.31 -13.71 1.72
CA ALA A 101 -8.25 -12.39 2.35
C ALA A 101 -8.82 -11.27 1.47
N ALA A 102 -9.19 -11.56 0.21
CA ALA A 102 -9.55 -10.56 -0.78
C ALA A 102 -10.72 -9.66 -0.36
N TYR A 103 -11.70 -10.20 0.37
CA TYR A 103 -12.85 -9.42 0.84
C TYR A 103 -12.44 -8.30 1.80
N GLN A 104 -11.32 -8.43 2.53
CA GLN A 104 -10.76 -7.39 3.39
C GLN A 104 -10.07 -6.25 2.60
N LEU A 105 -10.03 -6.31 1.26
CA LEU A 105 -9.51 -5.22 0.44
C LEU A 105 -10.46 -4.01 0.36
N TYR A 106 -11.68 -4.10 0.89
CA TYR A 106 -12.69 -3.07 0.79
C TYR A 106 -12.28 -1.66 1.30
N PRO A 107 -11.35 -1.45 2.26
CA PRO A 107 -10.88 -0.10 2.62
C PRO A 107 -10.03 0.52 1.52
N TYR A 108 -9.35 -0.30 0.73
CA TYR A 108 -8.48 0.16 -0.35
C TYR A 108 -9.29 0.51 -1.58
N LYS A 109 -8.76 1.43 -2.38
CA LYS A 109 -9.43 1.92 -3.58
C LYS A 109 -8.45 1.90 -4.74
N PRO A 110 -8.83 1.33 -5.89
CA PRO A 110 -8.02 1.39 -7.10
C PRO A 110 -7.69 2.84 -7.40
N ALA A 111 -6.40 3.11 -7.50
CA ALA A 111 -5.85 4.38 -7.90
C ALA A 111 -4.67 4.10 -8.83
N GLY A 112 -4.47 5.00 -9.79
CA GLY A 112 -3.32 4.93 -10.69
C GLY A 112 -2.08 5.56 -10.06
N VAL A 113 -1.45 6.45 -10.81
CA VAL A 113 -0.24 7.16 -10.40
C VAL A 113 -0.54 8.63 -10.09
N ASP A 114 0.31 9.27 -9.30
CA ASP A 114 0.27 10.72 -9.10
C ASP A 114 0.87 11.48 -10.30
N ASN A 115 0.86 12.81 -10.24
CA ASN A 115 1.43 13.65 -11.32
C ASN A 115 2.95 13.46 -11.53
N ASN A 116 3.64 12.75 -10.62
CA ASN A 116 5.05 12.38 -10.78
C ASN A 116 5.23 10.95 -11.30
N GLY A 117 4.13 10.23 -11.58
CA GLY A 117 4.15 8.83 -12.00
C GLY A 117 4.47 7.85 -10.87
N LEU A 118 4.23 8.20 -9.60
CA LEU A 118 4.35 7.29 -8.46
C LEU A 118 2.99 6.67 -8.14
N SER A 119 2.94 5.37 -7.88
CA SER A 119 1.71 4.68 -7.49
C SER A 119 1.08 5.34 -6.25
N VAL A 120 -0.25 5.43 -6.27
CA VAL A 120 -1.04 6.02 -5.20
C VAL A 120 -1.62 4.91 -4.32
N LEU A 121 -1.23 4.91 -3.04
CA LEU A 121 -1.86 4.11 -2.01
C LEU A 121 -3.04 4.93 -1.46
N TRP A 122 -4.26 4.61 -1.92
CA TRP A 122 -5.49 5.25 -1.47
C TRP A 122 -6.26 4.36 -0.48
N ILE A 123 -6.38 4.83 0.77
CA ILE A 123 -7.17 4.18 1.82
C ILE A 123 -8.40 5.03 2.12
N LYS A 124 -9.57 4.41 1.97
CA LYS A 124 -10.83 4.91 2.49
C LYS A 124 -10.97 4.46 3.95
N GLY A 125 -10.86 5.41 4.87
CA GLY A 125 -11.09 5.18 6.30
C GLY A 125 -12.55 4.87 6.61
N GLY A 126 -12.84 4.69 7.89
CA GLY A 126 -14.21 4.51 8.38
C GLY A 126 -14.57 3.09 8.79
N ASN A 127 -13.64 2.14 8.72
CA ASN A 127 -13.91 0.75 9.07
C ASN A 127 -12.96 0.26 10.16
N LYS A 128 -13.50 -0.62 11.01
CA LYS A 128 -12.75 -1.29 12.07
C LYS A 128 -12.52 -2.73 11.66
N VAL A 129 -11.47 -3.33 12.21
CA VAL A 129 -11.11 -4.73 11.95
C VAL A 129 -11.64 -5.56 13.12
N PRO A 130 -12.66 -6.42 12.92
CA PRO A 130 -13.08 -7.38 13.93
C PRO A 130 -11.92 -8.26 14.40
N LEU A 131 -11.98 -8.77 15.65
CA LEU A 131 -10.88 -9.53 16.24
C LEU A 131 -10.62 -10.86 15.51
N ASP A 132 -11.67 -11.50 15.04
CA ASP A 132 -11.65 -12.73 14.24
C ASP A 132 -11.18 -12.51 12.79
N GLU A 133 -11.07 -11.25 12.37
CA GLU A 133 -10.72 -10.84 11.01
C GLU A 133 -9.28 -10.33 10.87
N GLU A 134 -8.51 -10.29 11.96
CA GLU A 134 -7.15 -9.73 11.97
C GLU A 134 -6.23 -10.41 10.95
N ARG A 135 -6.33 -11.75 10.82
CA ARG A 135 -5.53 -12.55 9.88
C ARG A 135 -5.76 -12.11 8.44
N HIS A 136 -7.01 -12.16 7.98
CA HIS A 136 -7.38 -11.78 6.62
C HIS A 136 -7.08 -10.30 6.36
N HIS A 137 -7.30 -9.44 7.34
CA HIS A 137 -7.00 -8.01 7.21
C HIS A 137 -5.51 -7.74 7.00
N VAL A 138 -4.63 -8.41 7.76
CA VAL A 138 -3.18 -8.29 7.61
C VAL A 138 -2.72 -8.81 6.25
N GLN A 139 -3.24 -9.96 5.81
CA GLN A 139 -2.95 -10.50 4.48
C GLN A 139 -3.41 -9.54 3.37
N ALA A 140 -4.63 -8.99 3.45
CA ALA A 140 -5.13 -8.01 2.48
C ALA A 140 -4.31 -6.72 2.46
N ALA A 141 -3.92 -6.22 3.64
CA ALA A 141 -3.04 -5.07 3.76
C ALA A 141 -1.69 -5.31 3.09
N LEU A 142 -1.11 -6.51 3.27
CA LEU A 142 0.14 -6.91 2.64
C LEU A 142 0.00 -7.02 1.11
N MET A 143 -1.07 -7.65 0.61
CA MET A 143 -1.38 -7.75 -0.82
C MET A 143 -1.44 -6.37 -1.47
N PHE A 144 -2.22 -5.45 -0.89
CA PHE A 144 -2.36 -4.11 -1.43
C PHE A 144 -1.04 -3.33 -1.34
N PHE A 145 -0.31 -3.48 -0.23
CA PHE A 145 0.98 -2.83 -0.04
C PHE A 145 2.03 -3.28 -1.05
N MET A 146 2.06 -4.57 -1.40
CA MET A 146 2.92 -5.10 -2.45
C MET A 146 2.47 -4.61 -3.84
N ALA A 147 1.17 -4.59 -4.12
CA ALA A 147 0.61 -4.15 -5.40
C ALA A 147 0.96 -2.68 -5.73
N VAL A 148 0.94 -1.77 -4.75
CA VAL A 148 1.34 -0.37 -4.99
C VAL A 148 2.84 -0.20 -5.26
N HIS A 149 3.68 -1.19 -4.92
CA HIS A 149 5.12 -1.18 -5.19
C HIS A 149 5.53 -2.07 -6.37
N ALA A 150 4.58 -2.65 -7.10
CA ALA A 150 4.83 -3.61 -8.17
C ALA A 150 5.35 -3.00 -9.50
N ASP A 151 5.92 -1.80 -9.46
CA ASP A 151 6.60 -1.17 -10.60
C ASP A 151 7.93 -0.56 -10.17
N HIS A 152 8.88 -0.52 -11.10
CA HIS A 152 10.25 -0.04 -10.85
C HIS A 152 10.28 1.34 -10.20
N LYS A 153 9.47 2.28 -10.70
CA LYS A 153 9.51 3.68 -10.29
C LYS A 153 8.99 3.84 -8.86
N SER A 154 7.87 3.22 -8.52
CA SER A 154 7.26 3.28 -7.18
C SER A 154 8.08 2.52 -6.14
N LEU A 155 8.66 1.38 -6.52
CA LEU A 155 9.55 0.61 -5.66
C LEU A 155 10.79 1.43 -5.25
N LYS A 156 11.47 2.05 -6.22
CA LYS A 156 12.74 2.76 -5.97
C LYS A 156 12.55 4.18 -5.47
N ASN A 157 11.51 4.87 -5.91
CA ASN A 157 11.27 6.26 -5.57
C ASN A 157 10.21 6.46 -4.48
N GLY A 158 9.46 5.42 -4.12
CA GLY A 158 8.40 5.47 -3.14
C GLY A 158 7.03 5.77 -3.74
N ILE A 159 6.06 6.07 -2.88
CA ILE A 159 4.64 6.15 -3.26
C ILE A 159 3.98 7.43 -2.70
N THR A 160 2.82 7.76 -3.25
CA THR A 160 1.94 8.79 -2.67
C THR A 160 0.86 8.13 -1.82
N PHE A 161 0.70 8.59 -0.58
CA PHE A 161 -0.36 8.14 0.32
C PHE A 161 -1.53 9.11 0.28
N VAL A 162 -2.74 8.56 0.17
CA VAL A 162 -3.98 9.29 0.42
C VAL A 162 -4.80 8.54 1.46
N ILE A 163 -5.06 9.19 2.60
CA ILE A 163 -5.92 8.67 3.66
C ILE A 163 -7.18 9.52 3.66
N ASP A 164 -8.26 8.96 3.14
CA ASP A 164 -9.58 9.57 3.21
C ASP A 164 -10.20 9.31 4.59
N SER A 165 -10.18 10.35 5.42
CA SER A 165 -10.75 10.37 6.77
C SER A 165 -12.14 11.00 6.84
N SER A 166 -12.81 11.22 5.69
CA SER A 166 -14.16 11.79 5.64
C SER A 166 -15.21 10.91 6.33
N GLN A 167 -14.96 9.60 6.39
CA GLN A 167 -15.80 8.64 7.11
C GLN A 167 -15.16 8.29 8.45
N LYS A 168 -15.90 8.54 9.54
CA LYS A 168 -15.49 8.12 10.88
C LYS A 168 -15.90 6.67 11.10
N PRO A 169 -15.06 5.85 11.76
CA PRO A 169 -15.45 4.51 12.15
C PRO A 169 -16.66 4.55 13.10
N GLU A 170 -17.76 3.92 12.71
CA GLU A 170 -18.97 3.84 13.53
C GLU A 170 -18.85 2.77 14.64
N GLY A 171 -19.65 2.90 15.69
CA GLY A 171 -19.73 1.93 16.80
C GLY A 171 -18.65 2.07 17.90
N PRO A 172 -18.63 1.14 18.88
CA PRO A 172 -17.65 1.12 19.97
C PRO A 172 -16.25 0.69 19.51
N LYS A 173 -15.22 0.95 20.31
CA LYS A 173 -13.87 0.42 20.06
C LYS A 173 -13.87 -1.11 20.08
N ILE A 174 -13.09 -1.73 19.20
CA ILE A 174 -12.94 -3.20 19.15
C ILE A 174 -11.86 -3.66 20.13
N GLY A 175 -10.87 -2.80 20.43
CA GLY A 175 -9.80 -3.09 21.39
C GLY A 175 -8.49 -3.54 20.75
N ASN A 176 -8.45 -3.76 19.44
CA ASN A 176 -7.25 -4.11 18.68
C ASN A 176 -6.64 -2.94 17.88
N GLU A 177 -7.11 -1.71 18.05
CA GLU A 177 -6.67 -0.57 17.24
C GLU A 177 -5.16 -0.33 17.35
N LYS A 178 -4.57 -0.54 18.54
CA LYS A 178 -3.12 -0.45 18.75
C LYS A 178 -2.37 -1.54 17.99
N LYS A 179 -2.92 -2.75 17.90
CA LYS A 179 -2.34 -3.86 17.13
C LYS A 179 -2.38 -3.54 15.64
N MET A 180 -3.54 -3.09 15.13
CA MET A 180 -3.70 -2.67 13.73
C MET A 180 -2.81 -1.47 13.39
N GLN A 181 -2.62 -0.53 14.31
CA GLN A 181 -1.70 0.58 14.09
C GLN A 181 -0.24 0.09 13.97
N LYS A 182 0.17 -0.88 14.81
CA LYS A 182 1.52 -1.46 14.75
C LYS A 182 1.78 -2.13 13.40
N ILE A 183 0.82 -2.86 12.82
CA ILE A 183 1.02 -3.49 11.51
C ILE A 183 1.30 -2.42 10.45
N TYR A 184 0.48 -1.37 10.35
CA TYR A 184 0.69 -0.31 9.36
C TYR A 184 2.01 0.45 9.57
N GLN A 185 2.45 0.64 10.81
CA GLN A 185 3.72 1.27 11.14
C GLN A 185 4.93 0.36 10.89
N SER A 186 4.73 -0.94 10.75
CA SER A 186 5.80 -1.90 10.48
C SER A 186 6.12 -2.04 8.99
N PHE A 187 5.20 -1.64 8.11
CA PHE A 187 5.49 -1.62 6.68
C PHE A 187 6.66 -0.67 6.37
N PRO A 188 7.59 -1.09 5.51
CA PRO A 188 8.73 -0.27 5.10
C PRO A 188 8.25 0.82 4.14
N LEU A 189 7.75 1.92 4.68
CA LEU A 189 7.19 3.03 3.90
C LEU A 189 8.28 3.97 3.36
N ARG A 190 8.13 4.36 2.10
CA ARG A 190 8.88 5.47 1.47
C ARG A 190 7.91 6.51 0.88
N PRO A 191 7.11 7.20 1.72
CA PRO A 191 6.13 8.17 1.21
C PRO A 191 6.85 9.36 0.57
N GLN A 192 6.41 9.82 -0.60
CA GLN A 192 6.82 11.12 -1.14
C GLN A 192 5.82 12.22 -0.78
N ALA A 193 4.54 11.86 -0.65
CA ALA A 193 3.50 12.68 -0.08
C ALA A 193 2.57 11.82 0.80
N ILE A 194 2.06 12.41 1.87
CA ILE A 194 1.01 11.84 2.73
C ILE A 194 -0.13 12.85 2.79
N ARG A 195 -1.22 12.57 2.09
CA ARG A 195 -2.39 13.44 2.03
C ARG A 195 -3.49 12.87 2.92
N ILE A 196 -3.81 13.56 4.00
CA ILE A 196 -4.91 13.21 4.88
C ILE A 196 -6.11 14.06 4.46
N ALA A 197 -7.01 13.44 3.71
CA ALA A 197 -8.18 14.09 3.14
C ALA A 197 -9.40 13.94 4.08
N GLY A 198 -10.36 14.86 4.00
CA GLY A 198 -11.65 14.74 4.70
C GLY A 198 -11.70 15.25 6.14
N ALA A 199 -10.58 15.74 6.70
CA ALA A 199 -10.60 16.45 7.97
C ALA A 199 -11.38 17.78 7.85
N SER A 200 -12.20 18.13 8.85
CA SER A 200 -12.95 19.40 8.88
C SER A 200 -11.98 20.60 8.93
N GLY A 201 -12.38 21.76 8.39
CA GLY A 201 -11.52 22.94 8.30
C GLY A 201 -10.89 23.36 9.64
N VAL A 202 -11.68 23.32 10.72
CA VAL A 202 -11.20 23.57 12.09
C VAL A 202 -10.17 22.54 12.53
N MET A 203 -10.41 21.24 12.28
CA MET A 203 -9.49 20.17 12.64
C MET A 203 -8.16 20.31 11.89
N ARG A 204 -8.17 20.78 10.64
CA ARG A 204 -6.93 21.02 9.88
C ARG A 204 -6.09 22.13 10.49
N VAL A 205 -6.72 23.22 10.92
CA VAL A 205 -6.00 24.34 11.58
C VAL A 205 -5.34 23.85 12.87
N ILE A 206 -6.05 23.08 13.68
CA ILE A 206 -5.52 22.50 14.92
C ILE A 206 -4.34 21.60 14.61
N ILE A 207 -4.51 20.62 13.70
CA ILE A 207 -3.45 19.65 13.42
C ILE A 207 -2.23 20.31 12.77
N ASN A 208 -2.41 21.23 11.82
CA ASN A 208 -1.30 21.94 11.19
C ASN A 208 -0.52 22.78 12.21
N THR A 209 -1.21 23.37 13.18
CA THR A 209 -0.57 24.08 14.29
C THR A 209 0.19 23.11 15.19
N THR A 210 -0.41 21.98 15.57
CA THR A 210 0.26 20.94 16.39
C THR A 210 1.48 20.35 15.70
N ILE A 211 1.45 20.13 14.38
CA ILE A 211 2.58 19.63 13.62
C ILE A 211 3.73 20.62 13.60
N LYS A 212 3.46 21.92 13.41
CA LYS A 212 4.49 22.97 13.51
C LYS A 212 5.19 22.98 14.87
N VAL A 213 4.47 22.67 15.94
CA VAL A 213 5.07 22.54 17.28
C VAL A 213 5.84 21.22 17.42
N ALA A 214 5.27 20.11 16.92
CA ALA A 214 5.89 18.79 16.96
C ALA A 214 7.14 18.66 16.06
N SER A 215 7.27 19.52 15.04
CA SER A 215 8.41 19.52 14.11
C SER A 215 9.71 19.98 14.75
N VAL A 216 9.64 20.64 15.92
CA VAL A 216 10.81 20.94 16.76
C VAL A 216 11.42 19.65 17.35
N PHE A 217 10.64 18.58 17.49
CA PHE A 217 11.03 17.35 18.20
C PHE A 217 11.03 16.07 17.33
N THR A 218 10.59 16.17 16.07
CA THR A 218 10.46 15.03 15.15
C THR A 218 11.30 15.28 13.90
N LYS A 219 11.78 14.23 13.21
CA LYS A 219 12.52 14.37 11.95
C LYS A 219 11.70 15.15 10.91
N GLN A 220 12.04 16.43 10.70
CA GLN A 220 11.33 17.40 9.86
C GLN A 220 10.84 16.82 8.53
N LYS A 221 11.69 16.01 7.87
CA LYS A 221 11.43 15.40 6.56
C LYS A 221 10.12 14.59 6.47
N ILE A 222 9.68 13.90 7.52
CA ILE A 222 8.40 13.15 7.44
C ILE A 222 7.20 14.08 7.63
N LEU A 223 7.33 15.09 8.48
CA LEU A 223 6.27 16.06 8.74
C LEU A 223 6.02 16.96 7.53
N ASP A 224 7.08 17.32 6.80
CA ASP A 224 6.97 18.09 5.55
C ASP A 224 6.19 17.36 4.46
N ARG A 225 6.10 16.02 4.56
CA ARG A 225 5.37 15.18 3.62
C ARG A 225 3.89 15.07 3.97
N ILE A 226 3.49 15.41 5.20
CA ILE A 226 2.10 15.31 5.66
C ILE A 226 1.34 16.58 5.29
N GLN A 227 0.24 16.41 4.55
CA GLN A 227 -0.62 17.49 4.09
C GLN A 227 -2.08 17.16 4.46
N PHE A 228 -2.74 18.06 5.18
CA PHE A 228 -4.18 17.96 5.45
C PHE A 228 -4.94 18.70 4.37
N VAL A 229 -5.66 17.96 3.54
CA VAL A 229 -6.22 18.46 2.27
C VAL A 229 -7.72 18.17 2.15
N THR A 230 -8.40 18.84 1.22
CA THR A 230 -9.76 18.41 0.83
C THR A 230 -9.66 17.17 -0.05
N ILE A 231 -10.77 16.45 -0.25
CA ILE A 231 -10.82 15.37 -1.24
C ILE A 231 -10.51 15.93 -2.64
N GLU A 232 -11.04 17.11 -2.96
CA GLU A 232 -10.74 17.77 -4.24
C GLU A 232 -9.26 18.11 -4.43
N ASP A 233 -8.57 18.56 -3.38
CA ASP A 233 -7.14 18.84 -3.47
C ASP A 233 -6.30 17.56 -3.52
N ALA A 234 -6.75 16.47 -2.89
CA ALA A 234 -6.13 15.15 -3.07
C ALA A 234 -6.27 14.67 -4.53
N LYS A 235 -7.43 14.88 -5.15
CA LYS A 235 -7.68 14.54 -6.57
C LYS A 235 -6.77 15.32 -7.52
N LYS A 236 -6.55 16.61 -7.29
CA LYS A 236 -5.66 17.45 -8.12
C LYS A 236 -4.21 16.97 -8.16
N ALA A 237 -3.78 16.15 -7.21
CA ALA A 237 -2.42 15.63 -7.16
C ALA A 237 -2.17 14.44 -8.11
N MET A 238 -3.19 13.97 -8.83
CA MET A 238 -3.10 12.87 -9.77
C MET A 238 -3.95 13.15 -11.03
N PRO A 239 -3.64 12.53 -12.16
CA PRO A 239 -4.49 12.59 -13.35
C PRO A 239 -5.90 12.06 -13.07
N ALA A 240 -6.92 12.60 -13.75
CA ALA A 240 -8.32 12.22 -13.52
C ALA A 240 -8.57 10.71 -13.68
N HIS A 241 -7.92 10.06 -14.65
CA HIS A 241 -8.03 8.61 -14.85
C HIS A 241 -7.46 7.80 -13.67
N SER A 242 -6.51 8.36 -12.92
CA SER A 242 -5.88 7.71 -11.75
C SER A 242 -6.68 7.88 -10.46
N VAL A 243 -7.64 8.81 -10.41
CA VAL A 243 -8.48 9.06 -9.22
C VAL A 243 -9.46 7.90 -8.99
N PRO A 244 -9.71 7.47 -7.74
CA PRO A 244 -10.70 6.42 -7.47
C PRO A 244 -12.13 6.75 -7.93
N LYS A 245 -12.84 5.73 -8.45
CA LYS A 245 -14.23 5.86 -8.94
C LYS A 245 -15.20 6.48 -7.93
N TYR A 246 -15.10 6.10 -6.66
CA TYR A 246 -16.04 6.53 -5.62
C TYR A 246 -15.97 8.05 -5.30
N VAL A 247 -14.91 8.75 -5.73
CA VAL A 247 -14.76 10.22 -5.61
C VAL A 247 -14.82 10.92 -6.97
N GLY A 248 -15.39 10.26 -7.98
CA GLY A 248 -15.63 10.81 -9.31
C GLY A 248 -14.47 10.69 -10.30
N GLY A 249 -13.55 9.74 -10.10
CA GLY A 249 -12.50 9.40 -11.08
C GLY A 249 -12.78 8.11 -11.86
N GLU A 250 -11.76 7.55 -12.51
CA GLU A 250 -11.87 6.33 -13.33
C GLU A 250 -11.26 5.07 -12.67
N GLY A 251 -10.62 5.21 -11.50
CA GLY A 251 -10.07 4.10 -10.71
C GLY A 251 -8.83 3.45 -11.32
N GLY A 252 -8.03 4.21 -12.07
CA GLY A 252 -6.87 3.68 -12.79
C GLY A 252 -7.24 2.73 -13.93
N GLY A 253 -8.50 2.75 -14.41
CA GLY A 253 -8.97 1.88 -15.48
C GLY A 253 -9.43 0.49 -15.04
N HIS A 254 -9.48 0.18 -13.74
CA HIS A 254 -9.87 -1.14 -13.24
C HIS A 254 -11.32 -1.21 -12.75
N SER A 255 -11.97 -2.36 -12.94
CA SER A 255 -13.37 -2.54 -12.56
C SER A 255 -13.52 -2.80 -11.05
N THR A 256 -12.62 -3.61 -10.48
CA THR A 256 -12.60 -3.95 -9.05
C THR A 256 -11.23 -3.77 -8.41
N ILE A 257 -11.19 -3.74 -7.06
CA ILE A 257 -9.93 -3.72 -6.30
C ILE A 257 -9.16 -5.03 -6.41
N GLU A 258 -9.86 -6.16 -6.52
CA GLU A 258 -9.24 -7.47 -6.65
C GLU A 258 -8.50 -7.61 -7.99
N GLU A 259 -9.13 -7.19 -9.09
CA GLU A 259 -8.49 -7.16 -10.41
C GLU A 259 -7.27 -6.25 -10.43
N TRP A 260 -7.37 -5.07 -9.82
CA TRP A 260 -6.27 -4.13 -9.70
C TRP A 260 -5.11 -4.75 -8.92
N VAL A 261 -5.37 -5.33 -7.74
CA VAL A 261 -4.34 -5.97 -6.91
C VAL A 261 -3.70 -7.14 -7.64
N LYS A 262 -4.49 -8.07 -8.20
CA LYS A 262 -3.97 -9.23 -8.93
C LYS A 262 -3.08 -8.82 -10.10
N GLY A 263 -3.56 -7.92 -10.94
CA GLY A 263 -2.83 -7.45 -12.12
C GLY A 263 -1.53 -6.74 -11.75
N ARG A 264 -1.50 -6.05 -10.60
CA ARG A 264 -0.28 -5.43 -10.08
C ARG A 264 0.69 -6.46 -9.50
N LEU A 265 0.21 -7.39 -8.65
CA LEU A 265 1.06 -8.41 -8.05
C LEU A 265 1.74 -9.31 -9.09
N SER A 266 1.08 -9.58 -10.23
CA SER A 266 1.69 -10.34 -11.33
C SER A 266 2.86 -9.64 -12.01
N LEU A 267 3.05 -8.34 -11.80
CA LEU A 267 4.19 -7.57 -12.32
C LEU A 267 5.40 -7.58 -11.39
N PHE A 268 5.25 -8.10 -10.16
CA PHE A 268 6.30 -8.06 -9.16
C PHE A 268 7.38 -9.12 -9.46
N THR A 269 8.48 -8.71 -10.08
CA THR A 269 9.61 -9.59 -10.39
C THR A 269 10.23 -10.16 -9.11
N LYS A 270 10.39 -11.48 -9.04
CA LYS A 270 11.12 -12.13 -7.94
C LYS A 270 12.64 -11.93 -8.12
N PRO A 271 13.40 -11.50 -7.10
CA PRO A 271 14.85 -11.39 -7.22
C PRO A 271 15.52 -12.78 -7.24
N GLU A 272 16.63 -12.89 -7.96
CA GLU A 272 17.49 -14.08 -8.00
C GLU A 272 18.63 -13.89 -6.98
N LEU A 273 18.52 -14.54 -5.81
CA LEU A 273 19.45 -14.36 -4.68
C LEU A 273 20.39 -15.54 -4.47
#